data_AF-A0A9D5YCX6-F1
#
_entry.id   AF-A0A9D5YCX6-F1
#
_cell.length_a   1.000
_cell.length_b   1.000
_cell.length_c   1.000
_cell.angle_alpha   90.00
_cell.angle_beta   90.00
_cell.angle_gamma   90.00
#
_symmetry.space_group_name_H-M   'P 1'
#
loop_
_entity.id
_entity.type
_entity.pdbx_description
1 polymer ?
#
loop_
_entity_poly.entity_id
_entity_poly.type
_entity_poly.pdbx_seq_one_letter_code
_entity_poly.pdbx_strand_id
1 'polypeptide(L)' 'MTDLKPCPFCGGEAILQKGTDGRCWIECNITKSHCSVIPKTWAYKTKKEAIEAWNRRVDNG' A
#
# COMPACT_ATOMS: atom_id res chain seq x y z
N MET A 1 14.22 7.90 -0.80
CA MET A 1 13.59 7.33 0.41
C MET A 1 12.37 6.56 -0.03
N THR A 2 12.40 5.24 0.16
CA THR A 2 11.38 4.26 -0.24
C THR A 2 10.42 3.97 0.93
N ASP A 3 10.17 4.98 1.77
CA ASP A 3 9.37 4.79 2.97
C ASP A 3 7.90 4.76 2.61
N LEU A 4 7.26 3.67 3.02
CA LEU A 4 5.86 3.42 2.76
C LEU A 4 5.04 4.06 3.90
N LYS A 5 4.16 5.00 3.55
CA LYS A 5 3.30 5.66 4.54
C LYS A 5 2.25 4.69 5.09
N PRO A 6 1.78 4.88 6.35
CA PRO A 6 0.71 4.08 6.91
C PRO A 6 -0.60 4.22 6.13
N CYS A 7 -1.56 3.37 6.44
CA CYS A 7 -2.89 3.39 5.83
C CYS A 7 -3.62 4.71 6.13
N PRO A 8 -4.10 5.45 5.12
CA PRO A 8 -4.77 6.72 5.33
C PRO A 8 -6.16 6.60 5.98
N PHE A 9 -6.73 5.39 6.03
CA PHE A 9 -8.08 5.17 6.54
C PHE A 9 -8.11 4.75 8.02
N CYS A 10 -7.14 3.93 8.46
CA CYS A 10 -7.10 3.41 9.82
C CYS A 10 -5.80 3.71 10.57
N GLY A 11 -4.81 4.34 9.92
CA GLY A 11 -3.48 4.56 10.48
C GLY A 11 -2.61 3.30 10.60
N GLY A 12 -3.13 2.13 10.21
CA GLY A 12 -2.42 0.84 10.30
C GLY A 12 -1.24 0.70 9.35
N GLU A 13 -0.40 -0.30 9.60
CA GLU A 13 0.77 -0.61 8.75
C GLU A 13 0.32 -0.93 7.30
N ALA A 14 1.02 -0.35 6.33
CA ALA A 14 0.89 -0.72 4.92
C ALA A 14 2.03 -1.69 4.54
N ILE A 15 1.74 -2.66 3.69
CA ILE A 15 2.70 -3.70 3.28
C ILE A 15 2.80 -3.78 1.76
N LEU A 16 4.01 -4.06 1.26
CA LEU A 16 4.26 -4.33 -0.15
C LEU A 16 4.15 -5.82 -0.43
N GLN A 17 3.26 -6.17 -1.34
CA GLN A 17 3.09 -7.50 -1.89
C GLN A 17 3.73 -7.61 -3.26
N LYS A 18 4.22 -8.81 -3.59
CA LYS A 18 4.79 -9.15 -4.90
C LYS A 18 4.11 -10.38 -5.46
N GLY A 19 3.55 -10.25 -6.66
CA GLY A 19 2.96 -11.34 -7.42
C GLY A 19 4.00 -12.22 -8.09
N THR A 20 3.58 -13.41 -8.49
CA THR A 20 4.40 -14.38 -9.25
C THR A 20 4.72 -13.86 -10.67
N ASP A 21 3.92 -12.95 -11.20
CA ASP A 21 4.12 -12.26 -12.48
C ASP A 21 5.15 -11.11 -12.41
N GLY A 22 5.79 -10.93 -11.25
CA GLY A 22 6.76 -9.87 -11.01
C GLY A 22 6.15 -8.51 -10.69
N ARG A 23 4.82 -8.37 -10.69
CA ARG A 23 4.15 -7.12 -10.32
C ARG A 23 4.09 -6.95 -8.81
N CYS A 24 3.97 -5.71 -8.37
CA CYS A 24 3.92 -5.33 -6.96
C CYS A 24 2.69 -4.46 -6.67
N TRP A 25 2.07 -4.63 -5.51
CA TRP A 25 1.01 -3.74 -5.02
C TRP A 25 1.22 -3.46 -3.54
N ILE A 26 0.61 -2.39 -3.05
CA ILE A 26 0.52 -2.09 -1.63
C ILE A 26 -0.89 -2.37 -1.15
N GLU A 27 -1.01 -2.94 0.04
CA GLU A 27 -2.28 -3.06 0.76
C GLU A 27 -2.09 -2.73 2.25
N CYS A 28 -3.19 -2.42 2.92
CA CYS A 28 -3.18 -2.31 4.37
C CYS A 28 -3.02 -3.69 4.99
N ASN A 29 -2.13 -3.79 5.99
CA ASN A 29 -1.93 -5.02 6.73
C ASN A 29 -3.12 -5.30 7.66
N ILE A 30 -4.12 -6.00 7.16
CA ILE A 30 -5.34 -6.33 7.91
C ILE A 30 -5.09 -7.25 9.12
N THR A 31 -3.96 -7.96 9.15
CA THR A 31 -3.64 -8.83 10.30
C THR A 31 -3.17 -8.02 11.51
N LYS A 32 -2.60 -6.84 11.27
CA LYS A 32 -2.18 -5.89 12.32
C LYS A 32 -3.09 -4.68 12.44
N SER A 33 -4.11 -4.58 11.58
CA SER A 33 -5.04 -3.45 11.58
C SER A 33 -6.45 -3.90 11.28
N HIS A 34 -7.43 -3.45 12.07
CA HIS A 34 -8.84 -3.77 11.85
C HIS A 34 -9.47 -2.85 10.76
N CYS A 35 -8.80 -2.73 9.61
CA CYS A 35 -9.22 -1.82 8.53
C CYS A 35 -10.37 -2.42 7.70
N SER A 36 -11.60 -1.98 7.93
CA SER A 36 -12.79 -2.46 7.18
C SER A 36 -12.76 -2.10 5.69
N VAL A 37 -12.04 -1.05 5.31
CA VAL A 37 -11.95 -0.58 3.92
C VAL A 37 -11.05 -1.49 3.07
N ILE A 38 -10.15 -2.27 3.71
CA ILE A 38 -9.19 -3.17 3.07
C ILE A 38 -8.53 -2.51 1.82
N PRO A 39 -7.94 -1.31 1.97
CA PRO A 39 -7.46 -0.55 0.84
C PRO A 39 -6.22 -1.21 0.21
N LYS A 40 -6.23 -1.29 -1.12
CA LYS A 40 -5.11 -1.79 -1.94
C LYS A 40 -4.86 -0.91 -3.16
N THR A 41 -3.63 -0.87 -3.66
CA THR A 41 -3.32 -0.26 -4.96
C THR A 41 -3.58 -1.23 -6.11
N TRP A 42 -3.45 -0.72 -7.33
CA TRP A 42 -3.28 -1.58 -8.50
C TRP A 42 -1.92 -2.30 -8.45
N ALA A 43 -1.76 -3.31 -9.32
CA ALA A 43 -0.49 -4.01 -9.51
C ALA A 43 0.41 -3.24 -10.50
N TYR A 44 1.58 -2.82 -10.05
CA TYR A 44 2.58 -2.07 -10.80
C TYR A 44 3.77 -2.93 -11.18
N LYS A 45 4.56 -2.50 -12.17
CA LYS A 45 5.75 -3.25 -12.61
C LYS A 45 6.89 -3.14 -11.59
N THR A 46 6.98 -2.00 -10.90
CA THR A 46 8.04 -1.75 -9.93
C THR A 46 7.48 -1.50 -8.54
N LYS A 47 8.28 -1.84 -7.52
CA LYS A 47 7.97 -1.52 -6.12
C LYS A 47 7.81 -0.01 -5.91
N LYS A 48 8.63 0.79 -6.60
CA LYS A 48 8.64 2.25 -6.48
C LYS A 48 7.31 2.85 -6.93
N GLU A 49 6.79 2.45 -8.09
CA GLU A 49 5.49 2.91 -8.59
C GLU A 49 4.35 2.57 -7.62
N ALA A 50 4.37 1.37 -7.03
CA ALA A 50 3.36 0.96 -6.04
C ALA A 50 3.41 1.82 -4.77
N ILE A 51 4.62 2.10 -4.26
CA ILE A 51 4.85 2.98 -3.10
C ILE A 51 4.40 4.41 -3.41
N GLU A 52 4.77 4.98 -4.56
CA GLU A 52 4.37 6.33 -4.96
C GLU A 52 2.85 6.44 -5.14
N ALA A 53 2.20 5.43 -5.74
CA ALA A 53 0.76 5.38 -5.88
C ALA A 53 0.04 5.32 -4.52
N TRP A 54 0.57 4.55 -3.57
CA TRP A 54 0.04 4.50 -2.21
C TRP A 54 0.23 5.83 -1.47
N ASN A 55 1.45 6.35 -1.45
CA ASN A 55 1.79 7.56 -0.70
C ASN A 55 1.01 8.79 -1.18
N ARG A 56 0.70 8.89 -2.48
CA ARG A 56 -0.19 9.95 -3.01
C ARG A 56 -1.60 9.93 -2.42
N ARG A 57 -2.11 8.78 -1.97
CA ARG A 57 -3.44 8.69 -1.32
C ARG A 57 -3.41 9.26 0.09
N VAL A 58 -2.27 9.15 0.78
CA VAL A 58 -2.10 9.70 2.13
C VAL A 58 -2.00 11.24 2.09
N ASP A 59 -1.42 11.79 1.02
CA ASP A 59 -1.22 13.24 0.89
C ASP A 59 -2.47 14.03 0.44
N ASN A 60 -3.53 13.34 0.01
CA ASN A 60 -4.81 13.96 -0.38
C ASN A 60 -5.92 13.75 0.68
N GLY A 61 -5.53 13.63 1.95
CA GLY A 61 -6.46 13.54 3.08
C GLY A 61 -7.21 14.84 3.33
#